data_AF-A0ABD0YJQ8-F1
#
_entry.id   AF-A0ABD0YJQ8-F1
#
_cell.length_a   1.000
_cell.length_b   1.000
_cell.length_c   1.000
_cell.angle_alpha   90.00
_cell.angle_beta   90.00
_cell.angle_gamma   90.00
#
_symmetry.space_group_name_H-M   'P 1'
#
loop_
_entity.id
_entity.type
_entity.pdbx_description
1 polymer ?
#
loop_
_entity_poly.entity_id
_entity_poly.type
_entity_poly.pdbx_seq_one_letter_code
_entity_poly.pdbx_strand_id
1 'polypeptide(L)'
;MVTVLCRADTNIAEACRKAREHCASVAPRSQSGQETSPYCAVSNYLFPQGRIIAGHVEAIKYLEDNSIELGLKKVRRLPVSGAFHTPLMEPAVEVFREALKRAKLGEPQIAVHSNVNGKRYRDSRHVIKQLPNQIVAPVKWEQTMHIMYERSKEDEPKFPNTYECGPGNSLATMLKMVNAKAWQSCKSVMVQFTLQSTCPLYSV
;
A
#
# COMPACT_ATOMS: atom_id res chain seq x y z
N MET A 1 3.58 9.72 6.16
CA MET A 1 3.69 8.24 6.22
C MET A 1 5.12 7.85 6.56
N VAL A 2 5.34 6.73 7.24
CA VAL A 2 6.67 6.18 7.54
C VAL A 2 6.74 4.71 7.15
N THR A 3 7.86 4.29 6.55
CA THR A 3 8.23 2.87 6.51
C THR A 3 8.72 2.47 7.90
N VAL A 4 8.21 1.37 8.43
CA VAL A 4 8.67 0.77 9.68
C VAL A 4 9.19 -0.64 9.44
N LEU A 5 10.32 -0.96 10.06
CA LEU A 5 10.83 -2.31 10.20
C LEU A 5 10.61 -2.75 11.64
N CYS A 6 9.86 -3.84 11.82
CA CYS A 6 9.50 -4.37 13.12
C CYS A 6 10.57 -5.36 13.63
N ARG A 7 10.72 -5.44 14.95
CA ARG A 7 11.30 -6.58 15.66
C ARG A 7 10.25 -7.69 15.80
N ALA A 8 10.66 -8.86 16.29
CA ALA A 8 9.76 -9.99 16.48
C ALA A 8 8.68 -9.74 17.55
N ASP A 9 8.99 -8.89 18.54
CA ASP A 9 8.15 -8.52 19.68
C ASP A 9 7.38 -7.21 19.47
N THR A 10 7.53 -6.55 18.31
CA THR A 10 6.84 -5.27 18.04
C THR A 10 5.33 -5.43 18.03
N ASN A 11 4.65 -4.71 18.91
CA ASN A 11 3.20 -4.55 18.86
C ASN A 11 2.80 -3.27 18.09
N ILE A 12 2.56 -3.41 16.79
CA ILE A 12 2.18 -2.27 15.93
C ILE A 12 0.82 -1.67 16.29
N ALA A 13 -0.15 -2.49 16.74
CA ALA A 13 -1.45 -1.98 17.14
C ALA A 13 -1.32 -1.04 18.33
N GLU A 14 -0.49 -1.42 19.30
CA GLU A 14 -0.17 -0.61 20.47
C GLU A 14 0.61 0.65 20.11
N ALA A 15 1.63 0.55 19.25
CA ALA A 15 2.38 1.71 18.78
C ALA A 15 1.47 2.74 18.09
N CYS A 16 0.56 2.27 17.22
CA CYS A 16 -0.42 3.13 16.57
C CYS A 16 -1.42 3.73 17.57
N ARG A 17 -1.83 2.98 18.60
CA ARG A 17 -2.71 3.48 19.66
C ARG A 17 -2.05 4.63 20.43
N LYS A 18 -0.83 4.43 20.92
CA LYS A 18 -0.04 5.47 21.61
C LYS A 18 0.15 6.71 20.75
N ALA A 19 0.43 6.53 19.46
CA ALA A 19 0.55 7.64 18.52
C ALA A 19 -0.76 8.44 18.35
N ARG A 20 -1.92 7.77 18.31
CA ARG A 20 -3.23 8.45 18.27
C ARG A 20 -3.51 9.19 19.57
N GLU A 21 -3.18 8.61 20.72
CA GLU A 21 -3.36 9.24 22.03
C GLU A 21 -2.49 10.48 22.21
N HIS A 22 -1.22 10.41 21.81
CA HIS A 22 -0.35 11.57 21.78
C HIS A 22 -0.90 12.66 20.85
N CYS A 23 -1.33 12.29 19.64
CA CYS A 23 -1.92 13.23 18.71
C CYS A 23 -3.19 13.89 19.27
N ALA A 24 -4.00 13.18 20.06
CA ALA A 24 -5.17 13.73 20.74
C ALA A 24 -4.78 14.70 21.86
N SER A 25 -3.72 14.41 22.63
CA SER A 25 -3.30 15.24 23.76
C SER A 25 -2.64 16.55 23.35
N VAL A 26 -2.03 16.60 22.16
CA VAL A 26 -1.36 17.80 21.63
C VAL A 26 -2.22 18.57 20.61
N ALA A 27 -3.38 18.05 20.22
CA ALA A 27 -4.27 18.72 19.28
C ALA A 27 -4.82 20.02 19.92
N PRO A 28 -4.67 21.19 19.27
CA PRO A 28 -5.33 22.40 19.75
C PRO A 28 -6.84 22.19 19.71
N ARG A 29 -7.55 22.64 20.76
CA ARG A 29 -9.02 22.67 20.76
C ARG A 29 -9.48 23.48 19.55
N SER A 30 -10.07 22.81 18.57
CA SER A 30 -10.54 23.44 17.34
C SER A 30 -11.61 24.49 17.66
N GLN A 31 -11.42 25.72 17.16
CA GLN A 31 -12.47 26.76 17.17
C GLN A 31 -13.55 26.50 16.10
N SER A 32 -13.34 25.56 15.17
CA SER A 32 -14.20 25.30 14.01
C SER A 32 -15.12 24.08 14.16
N GLY A 33 -15.18 23.44 15.33
CA GLY A 33 -16.14 22.38 15.64
C GLY A 33 -15.98 21.04 14.88
N GLN A 34 -15.09 20.97 13.88
CA GLN A 34 -14.69 19.70 13.27
C GLN A 34 -13.52 19.09 14.06
N GLU A 35 -13.85 18.37 15.12
CA GLU A 35 -12.91 17.45 15.78
C GLU A 35 -12.72 16.21 14.89
N THR A 36 -11.67 16.18 14.08
CA THR A 36 -11.27 14.95 13.41
C THR A 36 -10.52 14.06 14.39
N SER A 37 -11.11 12.91 14.73
CA SER A 37 -10.47 11.91 15.58
C SER A 37 -9.08 11.54 15.04
N PRO A 38 -8.01 11.59 15.85
CA PRO A 38 -6.66 11.28 15.40
C PRO A 38 -6.57 9.90 14.76
N TYR A 39 -5.98 9.86 13.56
CA TYR A 39 -5.75 8.65 12.80
C TYR A 39 -4.26 8.29 12.74
N CYS A 40 -3.95 7.02 12.99
CA CYS A 40 -2.64 6.40 12.77
C CYS A 40 -2.83 4.89 12.67
N ALA A 41 -2.49 4.28 11.54
CA ALA A 41 -2.61 2.85 11.30
C ALA A 41 -1.71 2.37 10.15
N VAL A 42 -1.59 1.05 10.00
CA VAL A 42 -0.89 0.45 8.85
C VAL A 42 -1.64 0.79 7.56
N SER A 43 -0.92 1.34 6.58
CA SER A 43 -1.42 1.64 5.23
C SER A 43 -0.92 0.64 4.19
N ASN A 44 0.22 -0.03 4.43
CA ASN A 44 0.76 -1.03 3.53
C ASN A 44 1.43 -2.16 4.32
N TYR A 45 1.08 -3.40 4.00
CA TYR A 45 1.75 -4.62 4.46
C TYR A 45 2.73 -5.04 3.37
N LEU A 46 4.04 -4.88 3.60
CA LEU A 46 5.06 -5.07 2.56
C LEU A 46 5.63 -6.49 2.59
N PHE A 47 6.03 -6.94 3.78
CA PHE A 47 6.61 -8.25 4.07
C PHE A 47 6.57 -8.45 5.61
N PRO A 48 6.87 -9.64 6.17
CA PRO A 48 6.53 -9.96 7.56
C PRO A 48 6.95 -8.92 8.62
N GLN A 49 8.14 -8.33 8.47
CA GLN A 49 8.63 -7.28 9.36
C GLN A 49 8.42 -5.85 8.81
N GLY A 50 8.10 -5.69 7.53
CA GLY A 50 8.05 -4.41 6.83
C GLY A 50 6.64 -3.90 6.62
N ARG A 51 6.35 -2.73 7.17
CA ARG A 51 5.04 -2.06 7.02
C ARG A 51 5.22 -0.59 6.68
N ILE A 52 4.18 0.02 6.14
CA ILE A 52 4.05 1.48 6.10
C ILE A 52 2.93 1.88 7.04
N ILE A 53 3.20 2.86 7.89
CA ILE A 53 2.22 3.47 8.79
C ILE A 53 1.89 4.88 8.28
N ALA A 54 0.61 5.21 8.27
CA ALA A 54 0.08 6.47 7.79
C ALA A 54 -0.95 7.02 8.78
N GLY A 55 -1.06 8.34 8.82
CA GLY A 55 -1.86 9.06 9.79
C GLY A 55 -1.53 10.54 9.83
N HIS A 56 -2.05 11.20 10.85
CA HIS A 56 -1.78 12.62 11.12
C HIS A 56 -0.30 12.86 11.36
N VAL A 57 0.17 14.06 11.01
CA VAL A 57 1.60 14.41 11.07
C VAL A 57 2.18 14.19 12.46
N GLU A 58 1.49 14.66 13.51
CA GLU A 58 1.91 14.49 14.91
C GLU A 58 1.94 13.03 15.34
N ALA A 59 0.96 12.21 14.92
CA ALA A 59 0.98 10.78 15.21
C ALA A 59 2.19 10.08 14.55
N ILE A 60 2.57 10.48 13.33
CA ILE A 60 3.75 9.92 12.67
C ILE A 60 5.04 10.41 13.32
N LYS A 61 5.10 11.68 13.73
CA LYS A 61 6.25 12.23 14.46
C LYS A 61 6.48 11.49 15.77
N TYR A 62 5.42 11.21 16.52
CA TYR A 62 5.50 10.39 17.73
C TYR A 62 6.14 9.01 17.47
N LEU A 63 5.80 8.33 16.37
CA LEU A 63 6.41 7.04 16.03
C LEU A 63 7.90 7.13 15.71
N GLU A 64 8.34 8.24 15.11
CA GLU A 64 9.76 8.48 14.83
C GLU A 64 10.53 8.72 16.12
N ASP A 65 10.04 9.64 16.94
CA ASP A 65 10.69 10.07 18.18
C ASP A 65 10.75 8.94 19.22
N ASN A 66 9.75 8.07 19.26
CA ASN A 66 9.63 6.98 20.25
C ASN A 66 9.93 5.59 19.66
N SER A 67 10.58 5.53 18.50
CA SER A 67 10.76 4.28 17.74
C SER A 67 11.39 3.13 18.56
N ILE A 68 12.40 3.43 19.39
CA ILE A 68 13.09 2.43 20.22
C ILE A 68 12.14 1.84 21.27
N GLU A 69 11.43 2.68 22.00
CA GLU A 69 10.49 2.27 23.07
C GLU A 69 9.30 1.50 22.51
N LEU A 70 8.88 1.84 21.30
CA LEU A 70 7.81 1.15 20.56
C LEU A 70 8.28 -0.15 19.90
N GLY A 71 9.55 -0.54 20.09
CA GLY A 71 10.13 -1.75 19.52
C GLY A 71 10.29 -1.70 18.00
N LEU A 72 10.27 -0.52 17.38
CA LEU A 72 10.47 -0.33 15.94
C LEU A 72 11.97 -0.35 15.65
N LYS A 73 12.45 -1.36 14.91
CA LYS A 73 13.88 -1.49 14.55
C LYS A 73 14.37 -0.35 13.68
N LYS A 74 13.53 0.13 12.76
CA LYS A 74 13.84 1.26 11.89
C LYS A 74 12.55 1.98 11.52
N VAL A 75 12.58 3.31 11.54
CA VAL A 75 11.50 4.17 11.05
C VAL A 75 12.10 5.14 10.02
N ARG A 76 11.44 5.30 8.87
CA ARG A 76 11.89 6.20 7.81
C ARG A 76 10.71 6.96 7.22
N ARG A 77 10.73 8.29 7.30
CA ARG A 77 9.75 9.16 6.65
C ARG A 77 9.73 8.94 5.14
N LEU A 78 8.53 8.89 4.56
CA LEU A 78 8.33 8.84 3.11
C LEU A 78 8.12 10.25 2.55
N PRO A 79 8.76 10.62 1.43
CA PRO A 79 8.59 11.93 0.79
C PRO A 79 7.28 11.96 -0.03
N VAL A 80 6.16 11.95 0.66
CA VAL A 80 4.81 11.94 0.08
C VAL A 80 3.95 13.02 0.71
N SER A 81 2.99 13.54 -0.06
CA SER A 81 2.14 14.68 0.34
C SER A 81 1.01 14.33 1.31
N GLY A 82 0.69 13.05 1.48
CA GLY A 82 -0.50 12.64 2.25
C GLY A 82 -0.38 11.27 2.91
N ALA A 83 -1.44 10.90 3.64
CA ALA A 83 -1.62 9.61 4.30
C ALA A 83 -2.40 8.64 3.40
N PHE A 84 -1.80 8.22 2.29
CA PHE A 84 -2.44 7.33 1.32
C PHE A 84 -2.85 5.98 1.92
N HIS A 85 -3.86 5.33 1.34
CA HIS A 85 -4.39 4.04 1.79
C HIS A 85 -4.92 4.09 3.23
N THR A 86 -5.54 5.22 3.58
CA THR A 86 -6.22 5.43 4.87
C THR A 86 -7.56 6.14 4.66
N PRO A 87 -8.50 6.08 5.62
CA PRO A 87 -9.74 6.85 5.60
C PRO A 87 -9.54 8.38 5.50
N LEU A 88 -8.35 8.91 5.78
CA LEU A 88 -8.06 10.33 5.54
C LEU A 88 -8.13 10.71 4.04
N MET A 89 -8.11 9.71 3.16
CA MET A 89 -8.27 9.88 1.72
C MET A 89 -9.74 9.84 1.24
N GLU A 90 -10.72 9.73 2.14
CA GLU A 90 -12.16 9.67 1.77
C GLU A 90 -12.60 10.79 0.82
N PRO A 91 -12.15 12.06 0.96
CA PRO A 91 -12.53 13.12 0.03
C PRO A 91 -12.12 12.85 -1.43
N ALA A 92 -11.08 12.05 -1.67
CA ALA A 92 -10.62 11.69 -3.01
C ALA A 92 -11.42 10.55 -3.65
N VAL A 93 -12.21 9.81 -2.87
CA VAL A 93 -12.91 8.61 -3.34
C VAL A 93 -13.98 8.95 -4.36
N GLU A 94 -14.76 10.00 -4.13
CA GLU A 94 -15.85 10.35 -5.06
C GLU A 94 -15.31 10.90 -6.38
N VAL A 95 -14.27 11.74 -6.33
CA VAL A 95 -13.57 12.23 -7.53
C VAL A 95 -13.02 11.06 -8.34
N PHE A 96 -12.45 10.05 -7.67
CA PHE A 96 -11.96 8.85 -8.33
C PHE A 96 -13.08 7.99 -8.93
N ARG A 97 -14.22 7.83 -8.22
CA ARG A 97 -15.39 7.10 -8.76
C ARG A 97 -15.89 7.74 -10.04
N GLU A 98 -16.00 9.06 -10.08
CA GLU A 98 -16.43 9.79 -11.28
C GLU A 98 -15.46 9.65 -12.45
N ALA A 99 -14.15 9.70 -12.18
CA ALA A 99 -13.14 9.42 -13.19
C ALA A 99 -13.22 7.98 -13.71
N LEU A 100 -13.42 7.01 -12.80
CA LEU A 100 -13.52 5.59 -13.12
C LEU A 100 -14.74 5.27 -14.00
N LYS A 101 -15.88 5.94 -13.78
CA LYS A 101 -17.08 5.81 -14.63
C LYS A 101 -16.83 6.20 -16.10
N ARG A 102 -15.89 7.12 -16.34
CA ARG A 102 -15.51 7.57 -17.69
C ARG A 102 -14.51 6.64 -18.37
N ALA A 103 -13.88 5.74 -17.62
CA ALA A 103 -12.92 4.79 -18.16
C ALA A 103 -13.62 3.59 -18.82
N LYS A 104 -13.17 3.21 -20.02
CA LYS A 104 -13.60 1.98 -20.69
C LYS A 104 -12.82 0.80 -20.13
N LEU A 105 -13.40 0.08 -19.17
CA LEU A 105 -12.80 -1.10 -18.56
C LEU A 105 -13.27 -2.38 -19.23
N GLY A 106 -12.33 -3.11 -19.83
CA GLY A 106 -12.55 -4.49 -20.31
C GLY A 106 -12.49 -5.50 -19.17
N GLU A 107 -12.88 -6.74 -19.46
CA GLU A 107 -12.71 -7.85 -18.51
C GLU A 107 -11.24 -8.22 -18.34
N PRO A 108 -10.77 -8.49 -17.10
CA PRO A 108 -9.41 -8.98 -16.87
C PRO A 108 -9.16 -10.29 -17.62
N GLN A 109 -8.33 -10.26 -18.65
CA GLN A 109 -7.96 -11.46 -19.44
C GLN A 109 -6.95 -12.35 -18.73
N ILE A 110 -6.26 -11.79 -17.73
CA ILE A 110 -5.35 -12.50 -16.82
C ILE A 110 -5.80 -12.24 -15.38
N ALA A 111 -5.40 -13.13 -14.47
CA ALA A 111 -5.69 -12.95 -13.06
C ALA A 111 -5.04 -11.67 -12.51
N VAL A 112 -5.87 -10.69 -12.14
CA VAL A 112 -5.42 -9.45 -11.47
C VAL A 112 -5.85 -9.50 -10.02
N HIS A 113 -4.90 -9.37 -9.09
CA HIS A 113 -5.14 -9.41 -7.66
C HIS A 113 -5.36 -8.00 -7.08
N SER A 114 -6.36 -7.85 -6.22
CA SER A 114 -6.70 -6.57 -5.58
C SER A 114 -5.80 -6.28 -4.38
N ASN A 115 -5.30 -5.05 -4.26
CA ASN A 115 -4.59 -4.58 -3.07
C ASN A 115 -5.46 -4.58 -1.80
N VAL A 116 -6.78 -4.58 -1.92
CA VAL A 116 -7.70 -4.48 -0.76
C VAL A 116 -7.76 -5.79 0.03
N ASN A 117 -7.73 -6.92 -0.67
CA ASN A 117 -7.96 -8.24 -0.07
C ASN A 117 -7.07 -9.36 -0.62
N GLY A 118 -6.20 -9.08 -1.58
CA GLY A 118 -5.32 -10.04 -2.26
C GLY A 118 -6.04 -11.03 -3.18
N LYS A 119 -7.38 -10.94 -3.31
CA LYS A 119 -8.18 -11.84 -4.16
C LYS A 119 -8.20 -11.33 -5.60
N ARG A 120 -8.47 -12.25 -6.53
CA ARG A 120 -8.63 -11.94 -7.95
C ARG A 120 -9.89 -11.10 -8.20
N TYR A 121 -9.78 -10.13 -9.10
CA TYR A 121 -10.97 -9.53 -9.70
C TYR A 121 -11.72 -10.58 -10.53
N ARG A 122 -13.04 -10.39 -10.66
CA ARG A 122 -13.92 -11.36 -11.33
C ARG A 122 -14.29 -10.87 -12.72
N ASP A 123 -14.90 -9.70 -12.76
CA ASP A 123 -15.32 -9.01 -13.98
C ASP A 123 -15.08 -7.50 -13.84
N SER A 124 -15.30 -6.75 -14.92
CA SER A 124 -15.13 -5.28 -14.95
C SER A 124 -16.03 -4.57 -13.92
N ARG A 125 -17.25 -5.08 -13.69
CA ARG A 125 -18.17 -4.54 -12.67
C ARG A 125 -17.60 -4.68 -11.26
N HIS A 126 -16.97 -5.81 -10.97
CA HIS A 126 -16.29 -6.05 -9.71
C HIS A 126 -15.09 -5.10 -9.54
N VAL A 127 -14.33 -4.84 -10.62
CA VAL A 127 -13.24 -3.85 -10.61
C VAL A 127 -13.79 -2.46 -10.27
N ILE A 128 -14.81 -1.99 -11.00
CA ILE A 128 -15.42 -0.66 -10.79
C ILE A 128 -15.90 -0.48 -9.36
N LYS A 129 -16.53 -1.52 -8.78
CA LYS A 129 -17.02 -1.47 -7.41
C LYS A 129 -15.90 -1.46 -6.36
N GLN A 130 -14.78 -2.15 -6.61
CA GLN A 130 -13.74 -2.38 -5.60
C GLN A 130 -12.59 -1.39 -5.67
N LEU A 131 -12.24 -0.90 -6.85
CA LEU A 131 -11.07 -0.04 -7.04
C LEU A 131 -11.12 1.25 -6.19
N PRO A 132 -12.28 1.91 -5.98
CA PRO A 132 -12.36 3.06 -5.08
C PRO A 132 -11.94 2.74 -3.64
N ASN A 133 -12.22 1.52 -3.16
CA ASN A 133 -11.84 1.11 -1.81
C ASN A 133 -10.32 1.05 -1.62
N GLN A 134 -9.55 0.86 -2.70
CA GLN A 134 -8.09 0.84 -2.65
C GLN A 134 -7.50 2.17 -2.16
N ILE A 135 -8.21 3.29 -2.35
CA ILE A 135 -7.72 4.62 -1.95
C ILE A 135 -7.67 4.77 -0.43
N VAL A 136 -8.62 4.14 0.27
CA VAL A 136 -8.84 4.31 1.71
C VAL A 136 -8.52 3.06 2.54
N ALA A 137 -8.29 1.92 1.89
CA ALA A 137 -7.94 0.67 2.53
C ALA A 137 -6.44 0.37 2.43
N PRO A 138 -5.86 -0.33 3.42
CA PRO A 138 -4.46 -0.68 3.40
C PRO A 138 -4.12 -1.63 2.25
N VAL A 139 -2.94 -1.44 1.64
CA VAL A 139 -2.40 -2.33 0.61
C VAL A 139 -1.91 -3.63 1.23
N LYS A 140 -2.57 -4.73 0.90
CA LYS A 140 -2.25 -6.09 1.37
C LYS A 140 -1.26 -6.80 0.44
N TRP A 141 -0.10 -6.18 0.21
CA TRP A 141 0.91 -6.71 -0.72
C TRP A 141 1.52 -8.02 -0.23
N GLU A 142 1.97 -8.07 1.02
CA GLU A 142 2.47 -9.30 1.66
C GLU A 142 1.49 -10.47 1.51
N GLN A 143 0.22 -10.23 1.85
CA GLN A 143 -0.83 -11.25 1.75
C GLN A 143 -1.08 -11.67 0.30
N THR A 144 -1.02 -10.72 -0.64
CA THR A 144 -1.14 -11.03 -2.08
C THR A 144 0.00 -11.92 -2.54
N MET A 145 1.23 -11.68 -2.09
CA MET A 145 2.38 -12.54 -2.40
C MET A 145 2.21 -13.94 -1.82
N HIS A 146 1.69 -14.08 -0.59
CA HIS A 146 1.36 -15.39 -0.04
C HIS A 146 0.33 -16.14 -0.88
N ILE A 147 -0.73 -15.46 -1.33
CA ILE A 147 -1.77 -16.07 -2.18
C ILE A 147 -1.21 -16.47 -3.56
N MET A 148 -0.39 -15.62 -4.18
CA MET A 148 0.11 -15.85 -5.55
C MET A 148 1.16 -16.97 -5.64
N TYR A 149 1.96 -17.13 -4.58
CA TYR A 149 3.06 -18.10 -4.54
C TYR A 149 2.80 -19.28 -3.60
N GLU A 150 1.55 -19.46 -3.15
CA GLU A 150 1.10 -20.69 -2.52
C GLU A 150 1.29 -21.87 -3.50
N ARG A 151 1.78 -23.00 -2.98
CA ARG A 151 2.04 -24.22 -3.72
C ARG A 151 1.60 -25.42 -2.90
N SER A 152 0.93 -26.37 -3.52
CA SER A 152 0.63 -27.66 -2.90
C SER A 152 1.88 -28.56 -2.88
N LYS A 153 1.83 -29.68 -2.16
CA LYS A 153 2.96 -30.65 -2.15
C LYS A 153 3.06 -31.42 -3.47
N GLU A 154 1.96 -31.46 -4.21
CA GLU A 154 1.79 -32.13 -5.49
C GLU A 154 2.18 -31.24 -6.67
N ASP A 155 2.21 -29.91 -6.48
CA ASP A 155 2.76 -28.98 -7.46
C ASP A 155 4.25 -29.29 -7.68
N GLU A 156 4.67 -29.40 -8.94
CA GLU A 156 6.09 -29.42 -9.29
C GLU A 156 6.77 -28.20 -8.62
N PRO A 157 7.92 -28.34 -7.95
CA PRO A 157 8.48 -27.34 -7.02
C PRO A 157 8.89 -26.00 -7.66
N LYS A 158 8.56 -25.80 -8.93
CA LYS A 158 8.98 -24.67 -9.74
C LYS A 158 8.03 -23.50 -9.55
N PHE A 159 8.57 -22.42 -8.99
CA PHE A 159 7.89 -21.13 -8.96
C PHE A 159 7.74 -20.54 -10.37
N PRO A 160 6.67 -19.77 -10.64
CA PRO A 160 6.49 -19.11 -11.93
C PRO A 160 7.60 -18.08 -12.14
N ASN A 161 7.92 -17.81 -13.40
CA ASN A 161 8.75 -16.66 -13.74
C ASN A 161 8.01 -15.38 -13.34
N THR A 162 8.69 -14.51 -12.61
CA THR A 162 8.13 -13.25 -12.14
C THR A 162 8.86 -12.10 -12.81
N TYR A 163 8.10 -11.13 -13.33
CA TYR A 163 8.68 -9.97 -14.00
C TYR A 163 8.17 -8.69 -13.32
N GLU A 164 9.08 -7.89 -12.76
CA GLU A 164 8.77 -6.54 -12.28
C GLU A 164 8.92 -5.57 -13.45
N CYS A 165 7.81 -5.20 -14.06
CA CYS A 165 7.78 -4.32 -15.22
C CYS A 165 7.64 -2.86 -14.75
N GLY A 166 8.76 -2.14 -14.66
CA GLY A 166 8.77 -0.75 -14.21
C GLY A 166 10.17 -0.26 -13.79
N PRO A 167 10.29 1.01 -13.37
CA PRO A 167 11.56 1.55 -12.90
C PRO A 167 11.96 0.95 -11.55
N GLY A 168 13.23 0.55 -11.42
CA GLY A 168 13.79 0.03 -10.18
C GLY A 168 13.50 -1.45 -9.93
N ASN A 169 13.60 -1.86 -8.66
CA ASN A 169 13.52 -3.26 -8.24
C ASN A 169 12.84 -3.44 -6.86
N SER A 170 11.92 -2.53 -6.52
CA SER A 170 11.34 -2.47 -5.18
C SER A 170 10.43 -3.66 -4.90
N LEU A 171 9.61 -4.07 -5.89
CA LEU A 171 8.72 -5.22 -5.75
C LEU A 171 9.51 -6.53 -5.67
N ALA A 172 10.55 -6.70 -6.50
CA ALA A 172 11.44 -7.87 -6.43
C ALA A 172 12.14 -7.96 -5.07
N THR A 173 12.61 -6.83 -4.52
CA THR A 173 13.21 -6.78 -3.19
C THR A 173 12.20 -7.19 -2.11
N MET A 174 10.95 -6.71 -2.17
CA MET A 174 9.91 -7.13 -1.24
C MET A 174 9.54 -8.61 -1.40
N LEU A 175 9.46 -9.11 -2.64
CA LEU A 175 9.21 -10.53 -2.91
C LEU A 175 10.29 -11.41 -2.27
N LYS A 176 11.56 -11.03 -2.34
CA LYS A 176 12.65 -11.75 -1.67
C LYS A 176 12.42 -11.88 -0.16
N MET A 177 11.87 -10.84 0.46
CA MET A 177 11.57 -10.80 1.90
C MET A 177 10.33 -11.62 2.27
N VAL A 178 9.40 -11.86 1.34
CA VAL A 178 8.21 -12.70 1.56
C VAL A 178 8.50 -14.17 1.22
N ASN A 179 9.11 -14.42 0.05
CA ASN A 179 9.37 -15.74 -0.48
C ASN A 179 10.65 -15.75 -1.33
N ALA A 180 11.78 -16.07 -0.68
CA ALA A 180 13.08 -16.10 -1.32
C ALA A 180 13.19 -17.13 -2.47
N LYS A 181 12.40 -18.23 -2.44
CA LYS A 181 12.38 -19.23 -3.52
C LYS A 181 11.68 -18.69 -4.76
N ALA A 182 10.52 -18.06 -4.61
CA ALA A 182 9.83 -17.39 -5.71
C ALA A 182 10.66 -16.25 -6.33
N TRP A 183 11.43 -15.54 -5.51
CA TRP A 183 12.33 -14.49 -5.98
C TRP A 183 13.45 -15.00 -6.89
N GLN A 184 13.88 -16.26 -6.79
CA GLN A 184 14.96 -16.81 -7.64
C GLN A 184 14.59 -16.80 -9.14
N SER A 185 13.31 -16.85 -9.47
CA SER A 185 12.78 -16.73 -10.84
C SER A 185 12.26 -15.32 -11.15
N CYS A 186 12.59 -14.32 -10.34
CA CYS A 186 12.16 -12.93 -10.52
C CYS A 186 13.19 -12.10 -11.29
N LYS A 187 12.72 -11.30 -12.25
CA LYS A 187 13.54 -10.38 -13.05
C LYS A 187 12.90 -9.00 -13.09
N SER A 188 13.67 -7.94 -12.85
CA SER A 188 13.21 -6.57 -13.10
C SER A 188 13.42 -6.23 -14.58
N VAL A 189 12.37 -5.72 -15.22
CA VAL A 189 12.36 -5.34 -16.63
C VAL A 189 12.24 -3.82 -16.69
N MET A 190 13.32 -3.18 -17.12
CA MET A 190 13.33 -1.74 -17.35
C MET A 190 12.44 -1.43 -18.53
N VAL A 191 11.32 -0.77 -18.27
CA VAL A 191 10.50 -0.19 -19.32
C VAL A 191 11.15 1.14 -19.69
N GLN A 192 11.88 1.17 -20.81
CA GLN A 192 12.33 2.45 -21.38
C GLN A 192 11.09 3.29 -21.66
N PHE A 193 11.10 4.55 -21.22
CA PHE A 193 10.01 5.50 -21.44
C PHE A 193 9.69 5.58 -22.94
N THR A 194 8.64 4.89 -23.39
CA THR A 194 7.94 5.23 -24.64
C THR A 194 6.94 6.36 -24.35
N LEU A 195 7.45 7.44 -23.77
CA LEU A 195 6.78 8.75 -23.74
C LEU A 195 7.65 9.75 -24.52
N GLN A 196 8.08 9.34 -25.71
CA GLN A 196 8.39 10.27 -26.77
C GLN A 196 7.32 10.10 -27.85
N SER A 197 6.58 11.19 -28.07
CA SER A 197 5.78 11.50 -29.27
C SER A 197 4.27 11.22 -29.24
N THR A 198 3.53 12.33 -29.36
CA THR A 198 2.18 12.55 -29.93
C THR A 198 0.92 12.14 -29.14
N CYS A 199 0.47 13.05 -28.27
CA CYS A 199 -0.96 13.31 -28.10
C CYS A 199 -1.30 14.62 -28.86
N PRO A 200 -1.76 14.57 -30.12
CA PRO A 200 -2.31 15.73 -30.82
C PRO A 200 -3.82 15.79 -30.55
N LEU A 201 -4.20 16.24 -29.35
CA LEU A 201 -5.61 16.51 -29.02
C LEU A 201 -5.75 17.88 -28.36
N TYR A 202 -5.19 18.91 -29.00
CA TYR A 202 -5.67 20.29 -28.92
C TYR A 202 -5.35 20.97 -30.26
N SER A 203 -6.30 20.86 -31.19
CA SER A 203 -6.34 21.61 -32.44
C SER A 203 -7.79 21.73 -32.89
N VAL A 204 -8.58 22.53 -32.17
CA VAL A 204 -9.69 23.32 -32.74
C VAL A 204 -9.81 24.60 -31.91
#